data_AF-A0A6N8EZB8-F1
#
_entry.id   AF-A0A6N8EZB8-F1
#
_cell.length_a   1.000
_cell.length_b   1.000
_cell.length_c   1.000
_cell.angle_alpha   90.00
_cell.angle_beta   90.00
_cell.angle_gamma   90.00
#
_symmetry.space_group_name_H-M   'P 1'
#
loop_
_entity.id
_entity.type
_entity.pdbx_description
1 polymer ?
#
loop_
_entity_poly.entity_id
_entity_poly.type
_entity_poly.pdbx_seq_one_letter_code
_entity_poly.pdbx_strand_id
1 'polypeptide(L)'
;MPKSAPQAAQPLKIAIIDSGINGQWFDLHSFEREIEIDSELQTVEETEAGPQSIHGTLCAAIIEKYSKYKQIYSVKILNERGKATSKQLAAAITWCIENDIKIINMSVGSTDRQDYDLIKQVVNQAYNKGIIIIAAASNRGDMTYPAAFSNTIGVKCDRNHILNFSQYIYDCSSLDGTEVIANGRHRLTNRLGDTIATDASNSYAAPLVTALVSNMLYHQPTLTLQELKYKLMDSSTLVLGGPKTLIKNCKDLDWIQGAIVYVLENSEQTYNVQHYCFNVYDIVKFNLDKVCKSSFKNSIKDQILKDLKAFEEADTLIFVSTVYGEKAICWERVLDTQWLKYCIKNIVIIDDNRGPSQQEESRGDINIWHPSYHKKYDMVQPSISNDISVPIVAVYDFIGFGLNDLVYELAEKFRSNDYAVTAIMNTGLGVVSGHEYISTQDLLDPNGGLQLHPIQSLEALYKPDVIIVGIEDRHTTNNMLCLIKGSSADANIFLVDRFRTEDSENFRLDSCNVILTKEQNGFPIECKGWRSLHFNGEKSLAAAYSYLFKMLQEE
;
A
#
# COMPACT_ATOMS: atom_id res chain seq x y z
N MET A 1 13.18 50.01 -11.10
CA MET A 1 11.77 49.63 -11.33
C MET A 1 11.14 49.33 -9.99
N PRO A 2 9.98 49.91 -9.63
CA PRO A 2 9.31 49.55 -8.39
C PRO A 2 8.90 48.07 -8.45
N LYS A 3 9.17 47.32 -7.36
CA LYS A 3 8.68 45.95 -7.19
C LYS A 3 7.17 45.98 -7.34
N SER A 4 6.65 45.23 -8.31
CA SER A 4 5.21 44.98 -8.44
C SER A 4 4.66 44.49 -7.10
N ALA A 5 3.55 45.06 -6.66
CA ALA A 5 2.81 44.55 -5.51
C ALA A 5 2.52 43.05 -5.72
N PRO A 6 2.58 42.21 -4.67
CA PRO A 6 2.19 40.81 -4.80
C PRO A 6 0.73 40.77 -5.26
N GLN A 7 0.50 40.12 -6.41
CA GLN A 7 -0.83 39.79 -6.88
C GLN A 7 -1.56 39.06 -5.73
N ALA A 8 -2.75 39.52 -5.35
CA ALA A 8 -3.52 38.89 -4.28
C ALA A 8 -3.68 37.40 -4.62
N ALA A 9 -3.13 36.53 -3.78
CA ALA A 9 -3.19 35.09 -4.00
C ALA A 9 -4.66 34.66 -4.04
N GLN A 10 -5.06 34.02 -5.14
CA GLN A 10 -6.41 33.48 -5.27
C GLN A 10 -6.67 32.49 -4.12
N PRO A 11 -7.87 32.48 -3.53
CA PRO A 11 -8.18 31.55 -2.45
C PRO A 11 -8.11 30.10 -2.94
N LEU A 12 -7.66 29.19 -2.08
CA LEU A 12 -7.51 27.78 -2.42
C LEU A 12 -8.89 27.09 -2.45
N LYS A 13 -9.21 26.42 -3.56
CA LYS A 13 -10.41 25.58 -3.65
C LYS A 13 -10.22 24.29 -2.83
N ILE A 14 -11.10 24.08 -1.85
CA ILE A 14 -11.15 22.92 -0.98
C ILE A 14 -12.50 22.23 -1.16
N ALA A 15 -12.50 20.98 -1.58
CA ALA A 15 -13.72 20.16 -1.60
C ALA A 15 -13.83 19.33 -0.32
N ILE A 16 -15.05 19.20 0.20
CA ILE A 16 -15.40 18.31 1.30
C ILE A 16 -16.31 17.24 0.73
N ILE A 17 -15.80 16.01 0.62
CA ILE A 17 -16.58 14.85 0.19
C ILE A 17 -17.21 14.22 1.43
N ASP A 18 -18.53 14.39 1.61
CA ASP A 18 -19.24 14.00 2.83
C ASP A 18 -20.77 13.85 2.59
N SER A 19 -21.57 14.21 3.60
CA SER A 19 -23.04 14.15 3.66
C SER A 19 -23.72 15.48 3.30
N GLY A 20 -22.96 16.43 2.74
CA GLY A 20 -23.43 17.79 2.47
C GLY A 20 -23.08 18.79 3.59
N ILE A 21 -23.28 20.07 3.31
CA ILE A 21 -22.98 21.20 4.19
C ILE A 21 -24.23 22.07 4.33
N ASN A 22 -24.66 22.26 5.58
CA ASN A 22 -25.71 23.21 5.92
C ASN A 22 -25.10 24.55 6.37
N GLY A 23 -24.98 25.48 5.42
CA GLY A 23 -24.51 26.84 5.67
C GLY A 23 -25.41 27.70 6.56
N GLN A 24 -26.59 27.21 7.01
CA GLN A 24 -27.45 27.94 7.94
C GLN A 24 -27.04 27.75 9.41
N TRP A 25 -26.24 26.72 9.72
CA TRP A 25 -25.86 26.37 11.09
C TRP A 25 -24.61 27.12 11.56
N PHE A 26 -23.63 27.26 10.67
CA PHE A 26 -22.37 27.95 10.93
C PHE A 26 -22.19 29.10 9.95
N ASP A 27 -21.41 30.10 10.35
CA ASP A 27 -21.05 31.19 9.47
C ASP A 27 -19.91 30.79 8.53
N LEU A 28 -20.26 30.06 7.47
CA LEU A 28 -19.31 29.53 6.48
C LEU A 28 -19.15 30.54 5.33
N HIS A 29 -18.47 31.67 5.60
CA HIS A 29 -18.26 32.72 4.59
C HIS A 29 -17.50 32.26 3.34
N SER A 30 -16.71 31.20 3.47
CA SER A 30 -15.91 30.63 2.38
C SER A 30 -16.70 29.62 1.54
N PHE A 31 -17.97 29.32 1.87
CA PHE A 31 -18.77 28.32 1.16
C PHE A 31 -19.26 28.84 -0.20
N GLU A 32 -18.94 28.12 -1.26
CA GLU A 32 -19.25 28.51 -2.64
C GLU A 32 -20.47 27.77 -3.19
N ARG A 33 -20.44 26.43 -3.19
CA ARG A 33 -21.48 25.60 -3.81
C ARG A 33 -21.52 24.18 -3.23
N GLU A 34 -22.65 23.53 -3.44
CA GLU A 34 -22.86 22.10 -3.18
C GLU A 34 -23.27 21.37 -4.47
N ILE A 35 -22.78 20.14 -4.61
CA ILE A 35 -23.27 19.15 -5.58
C ILE A 35 -23.52 17.82 -4.88
N GLU A 36 -24.42 17.01 -5.41
CA GLU A 36 -24.63 15.62 -5.03
C GLU A 36 -24.20 14.70 -6.18
N ILE A 37 -23.49 13.62 -5.85
CA ILE A 37 -23.31 12.49 -6.76
C ILE A 37 -24.30 11.42 -6.34
N ASP A 38 -25.38 11.28 -7.10
CA ASP A 38 -26.49 10.40 -6.76
C ASP A 38 -26.15 8.90 -6.97
N SER A 39 -27.10 8.02 -6.69
CA SER A 39 -26.92 6.57 -6.85
C SER A 39 -26.76 6.13 -8.31
N GLU A 40 -27.13 6.97 -9.28
CA GLU A 40 -26.95 6.75 -10.72
C GLU A 40 -25.65 7.40 -11.25
N LEU A 41 -24.79 7.87 -10.33
CA LEU A 41 -23.53 8.55 -10.61
C LEU A 41 -23.69 9.86 -11.38
N GLN A 42 -24.88 10.47 -11.34
CA GLN A 42 -25.13 11.77 -11.93
C GLN A 42 -24.77 12.87 -10.95
N THR A 43 -24.23 13.97 -11.48
CA THR A 43 -23.98 15.18 -10.68
C THR A 43 -25.23 16.05 -10.69
N VAL A 44 -25.80 16.28 -9.51
CA VAL A 44 -26.96 17.15 -9.31
C VAL A 44 -26.50 18.38 -8.55
N GLU A 45 -26.83 19.57 -9.05
CA GLU A 45 -26.64 20.79 -8.27
C GLU A 45 -27.74 20.87 -7.21
N GLU A 46 -27.37 20.84 -5.93
CA GLU A 46 -28.33 21.05 -4.85
C GLU A 46 -28.60 22.55 -4.71
N THR A 47 -29.84 22.96 -5.00
CA THR A 47 -30.29 24.35 -4.87
C THR A 47 -30.77 24.69 -3.46
N GLU A 48 -31.01 23.68 -2.61
CA GLU A 48 -31.45 23.84 -1.23
C GLU A 48 -30.70 22.85 -0.33
N ALA A 49 -30.15 23.33 0.78
CA ALA A 49 -29.41 22.48 1.71
C ALA A 49 -30.29 21.33 2.21
N GLY A 50 -29.89 20.08 1.94
CA GLY A 50 -30.57 18.88 2.41
C GLY A 50 -30.77 18.83 3.94
N PRO A 51 -31.63 17.93 4.44
CA PRO A 51 -31.94 17.82 5.87
C PRO A 51 -30.66 17.72 6.70
N GLN A 52 -30.55 18.63 7.69
CA GLN A 52 -29.46 18.85 8.66
C GLN A 52 -28.32 17.82 8.66
N SER A 53 -27.47 17.85 7.63
CA SER A 53 -26.21 17.11 7.65
C SER A 53 -25.27 17.79 8.64
N ILE A 54 -25.17 17.24 9.86
CA ILE A 54 -24.28 17.80 10.88
C ILE A 54 -22.81 17.46 10.60
N HIS A 55 -22.53 16.29 10.02
CA HIS A 55 -21.17 15.78 9.92
C HIS A 55 -20.32 16.57 8.92
N GLY A 56 -20.78 16.72 7.67
CA GLY A 56 -20.09 17.54 6.66
C GLY A 56 -20.01 19.01 7.07
N THR A 57 -21.08 19.54 7.68
CA THR A 57 -21.11 20.90 8.23
C THR A 57 -20.05 21.14 9.31
N LEU A 58 -19.86 20.20 10.25
CA LEU A 58 -18.82 20.32 11.27
C LEU A 58 -17.42 20.26 10.66
N CYS A 59 -17.20 19.40 9.65
CA CYS A 59 -15.92 19.36 8.93
C CYS A 59 -15.63 20.70 8.25
N ALA A 60 -16.64 21.29 7.60
CA ALA A 60 -16.54 22.61 6.99
C ALA A 60 -16.23 23.70 8.02
N ALA A 61 -16.91 23.70 9.16
CA ALA A 61 -16.69 24.66 10.24
C ALA A 61 -15.29 24.55 10.88
N ILE A 62 -14.72 23.34 10.97
CA ILE A 62 -13.33 23.15 11.40
C ILE A 62 -12.37 23.79 10.39
N ILE A 63 -12.53 23.51 9.09
CA ILE A 63 -11.72 24.13 8.04
C ILE A 63 -11.89 25.66 8.07
N GLU A 64 -13.12 26.16 8.25
CA GLU A 64 -13.47 27.57 8.39
C GLU A 64 -12.68 28.25 9.50
N LYS A 65 -12.63 27.61 10.67
CA LYS A 65 -11.97 28.12 11.86
C LYS A 65 -10.44 28.18 11.73
N TYR A 66 -9.81 27.19 11.11
CA TYR A 66 -8.36 27.01 11.16
C TYR A 66 -7.63 27.43 9.86
N SER A 67 -8.32 27.66 8.74
CA SER A 67 -7.74 28.16 7.49
C SER A 67 -8.31 29.52 7.12
N LYS A 68 -7.45 30.46 6.68
CA LYS A 68 -7.85 31.86 6.42
C LYS A 68 -8.25 32.15 4.97
N TYR A 69 -7.60 31.52 3.99
CA TYR A 69 -7.72 31.87 2.57
C TYR A 69 -8.15 30.66 1.74
N LYS A 70 -9.46 30.49 1.57
CA LYS A 70 -10.04 29.28 0.99
C LYS A 70 -11.40 29.55 0.34
N GLN A 71 -11.81 28.60 -0.49
CA GLN A 71 -13.16 28.46 -1.05
C GLN A 71 -13.60 27.02 -0.81
N ILE A 72 -14.72 26.82 -0.12
CA ILE A 72 -15.24 25.52 0.27
C ILE A 72 -16.32 25.08 -0.71
N TYR A 73 -16.12 23.90 -1.27
CA TYR A 73 -17.06 23.18 -2.13
C TYR A 73 -17.56 21.95 -1.38
N SER A 74 -18.86 21.71 -1.40
CA SER A 74 -19.46 20.49 -0.85
C SER A 74 -19.71 19.48 -1.97
N VAL A 75 -19.26 18.24 -1.77
CA VAL A 75 -19.53 17.12 -2.66
C VAL A 75 -20.22 16.03 -1.85
N LYS A 76 -21.55 16.01 -1.90
CA LYS A 76 -22.37 15.07 -1.16
C LYS A 76 -22.40 13.73 -1.89
N ILE A 77 -22.02 12.68 -1.16
CA ILE A 77 -22.15 11.29 -1.62
C ILE A 77 -22.84 10.39 -0.58
N LEU A 78 -22.83 10.81 0.69
CA LEU A 78 -23.37 10.03 1.78
C LEU A 78 -24.89 10.22 1.85
N ASN A 79 -25.62 9.11 1.84
CA ASN A 79 -27.05 9.09 2.13
C ASN A 79 -27.34 9.32 3.62
N GLU A 80 -28.62 9.32 4.00
CA GLU A 80 -29.09 9.52 5.39
C GLU A 80 -28.52 8.53 6.42
N ARG A 81 -27.98 7.38 5.96
CA ARG A 81 -27.32 6.38 6.80
C ARG A 81 -25.80 6.55 6.87
N GLY A 82 -25.27 7.62 6.30
CA GLY A 82 -23.82 7.87 6.22
C GLY A 82 -23.11 6.86 5.31
N LYS A 83 -23.78 6.39 4.24
CA LYS A 83 -23.24 5.40 3.30
C LYS A 83 -23.18 5.94 1.89
N ALA A 84 -22.13 5.55 1.16
CA ALA A 84 -21.95 5.75 -0.27
C ALA A 84 -21.31 4.50 -0.88
N THR A 85 -21.45 4.33 -2.19
CA THR A 85 -20.72 3.30 -2.94
C THR A 85 -19.31 3.78 -3.28
N SER A 86 -18.37 2.86 -3.51
CA SER A 86 -17.02 3.20 -4.01
C SER A 86 -17.05 3.87 -5.38
N LYS A 87 -18.04 3.58 -6.22
CA LYS A 87 -18.27 4.28 -7.49
C LYS A 87 -18.66 5.75 -7.28
N GLN A 88 -19.51 6.07 -6.31
CA GLN A 88 -19.83 7.47 -5.96
C GLN A 88 -18.59 8.18 -5.40
N LEU A 89 -17.81 7.50 -4.56
CA LEU A 89 -16.55 8.04 -4.04
C LEU A 89 -15.57 8.37 -5.17
N ALA A 90 -15.41 7.45 -6.13
CA ALA A 90 -14.55 7.63 -7.29
C ALA A 90 -15.04 8.79 -8.16
N ALA A 91 -16.33 8.84 -8.48
CA ALA A 91 -16.94 9.92 -9.24
C ALA A 91 -16.80 11.29 -8.54
N ALA A 92 -16.89 11.35 -7.21
CA ALA A 92 -16.67 12.58 -6.45
C ALA A 92 -15.21 13.07 -6.53
N ILE A 93 -14.23 12.17 -6.47
CA ILE A 93 -12.81 12.51 -6.68
C ILE A 93 -12.60 12.98 -8.12
N THR A 94 -13.18 12.30 -9.11
CA THR A 94 -13.13 12.72 -10.52
C THR A 94 -13.74 14.11 -10.73
N TRP A 95 -14.89 14.40 -10.11
CA TRP A 95 -15.48 15.74 -10.16
C TRP A 95 -14.52 16.80 -9.59
N CYS A 96 -13.84 16.49 -8.48
CA CYS A 96 -12.84 17.40 -7.91
C CYS A 96 -11.67 17.65 -8.88
N ILE A 97 -11.23 16.62 -9.61
CA ILE A 97 -10.20 16.72 -10.65
C ILE A 97 -10.67 17.65 -11.77
N GLU A 98 -11.89 17.47 -12.26
CA GLU A 98 -12.46 18.23 -13.38
C GLU A 98 -12.75 19.70 -13.02
N ASN A 99 -12.89 20.02 -11.74
CA ASN A 99 -13.22 21.37 -11.24
C ASN A 99 -12.02 22.12 -10.64
N ASP A 100 -10.79 21.64 -10.90
CA ASP A 100 -9.52 22.21 -10.43
C ASP A 100 -9.50 22.42 -8.91
N ILE A 101 -10.09 21.48 -8.15
CA ILE A 101 -9.99 21.48 -6.69
C ILE A 101 -8.54 21.26 -6.28
N LYS A 102 -8.00 22.09 -5.38
CA LYS A 102 -6.61 21.94 -4.94
C LYS A 102 -6.45 20.98 -3.77
N ILE A 103 -7.43 20.93 -2.87
CA ILE A 103 -7.41 20.09 -1.68
C ILE A 103 -8.75 19.36 -1.53
N ILE A 104 -8.72 18.06 -1.31
CA ILE A 104 -9.91 17.26 -1.02
C ILE A 104 -9.82 16.78 0.44
N ASN A 105 -10.81 17.16 1.25
CA ASN A 105 -11.01 16.61 2.58
C ASN A 105 -12.02 15.46 2.51
N MET A 106 -11.63 14.30 3.01
CA MET A 106 -12.46 13.10 3.02
C MET A 106 -12.62 12.56 4.43
N SER A 107 -13.81 12.73 4.99
CA SER A 107 -14.21 12.10 6.25
C SER A 107 -15.05 10.84 5.99
N VAL A 108 -14.75 10.18 4.87
CA VAL A 108 -15.37 8.98 4.31
C VAL A 108 -14.29 8.15 3.60
N GLY A 109 -14.44 6.82 3.61
CA GLY A 109 -13.61 5.90 2.86
C GLY A 109 -14.21 4.50 2.83
N SER A 110 -13.58 3.59 2.08
CA SER A 110 -13.97 2.18 2.03
C SER A 110 -13.01 1.32 2.84
N THR A 111 -13.55 0.39 3.61
CA THR A 111 -12.80 -0.69 4.28
C THR A 111 -12.87 -1.99 3.47
N ASP A 112 -13.58 -2.00 2.34
CA ASP A 112 -13.67 -3.17 1.46
C ASP A 112 -12.44 -3.19 0.54
N ARG A 113 -11.72 -4.31 0.55
CA ARG A 113 -10.53 -4.50 -0.28
C ARG A 113 -10.88 -4.60 -1.77
N GLN A 114 -12.10 -4.98 -2.14
CA GLN A 114 -12.53 -5.02 -3.53
C GLN A 114 -12.58 -3.62 -4.17
N ASP A 115 -12.70 -2.58 -3.34
CA ASP A 115 -12.69 -1.18 -3.81
C ASP A 115 -11.28 -0.61 -4.00
N TYR A 116 -10.23 -1.35 -3.61
CA TYR A 116 -8.84 -0.88 -3.60
C TYR A 116 -8.41 -0.31 -4.96
N ASP A 117 -8.55 -1.08 -6.04
CA ASP A 117 -8.04 -0.68 -7.36
C ASP A 117 -8.81 0.50 -7.95
N LEU A 118 -10.13 0.53 -7.78
CA LEU A 118 -10.97 1.64 -8.23
C LEU A 118 -10.56 2.95 -7.54
N ILE A 119 -10.41 2.94 -6.22
CA ILE A 119 -10.06 4.14 -5.46
C ILE A 119 -8.59 4.53 -5.71
N LYS A 120 -7.67 3.55 -5.77
CA LYS A 120 -6.25 3.77 -6.11
C LYS A 120 -6.10 4.52 -7.43
N GLN A 121 -6.85 4.10 -8.45
CA GLN A 121 -6.80 4.73 -9.78
C GLN A 121 -7.15 6.22 -9.73
N VAL A 122 -8.28 6.60 -9.13
CA VAL A 122 -8.70 8.01 -9.07
C VAL A 122 -7.84 8.86 -8.13
N VAL A 123 -7.29 8.27 -7.06
CA VAL A 123 -6.34 8.95 -6.16
C VAL A 123 -5.04 9.26 -6.91
N ASN A 124 -4.52 8.32 -7.69
CA ASN A 124 -3.33 8.54 -8.51
C ASN A 124 -3.57 9.57 -9.62
N GLN A 125 -4.77 9.61 -10.21
CA GLN A 125 -5.17 10.67 -11.14
C GLN A 125 -5.19 12.05 -10.47
N ALA A 126 -5.75 12.15 -9.26
CA ALA A 126 -5.77 13.39 -8.47
C ALA A 126 -4.34 13.86 -8.12
N TYR A 127 -3.50 12.94 -7.68
CA TYR A 127 -2.08 13.19 -7.38
C TYR A 127 -1.33 13.73 -8.61
N ASN A 128 -1.51 13.12 -9.78
CA ASN A 128 -0.90 13.58 -11.04
C ASN A 128 -1.34 14.98 -11.47
N LYS A 129 -2.52 15.43 -11.02
CA LYS A 129 -3.02 16.79 -11.22
C LYS A 129 -2.58 17.77 -10.13
N GLY A 130 -1.76 17.32 -9.18
CA GLY A 130 -1.26 18.11 -8.06
C GLY A 130 -2.31 18.40 -7.00
N ILE A 131 -3.38 17.60 -6.94
CA ILE A 131 -4.43 17.68 -5.93
C ILE A 131 -3.99 16.95 -4.67
N ILE A 132 -4.20 17.56 -3.51
CA ILE A 132 -3.83 16.96 -2.23
C ILE A 132 -5.07 16.37 -1.57
N ILE A 133 -5.05 15.07 -1.29
CA ILE A 133 -6.11 14.37 -0.58
C ILE A 133 -5.71 14.22 0.88
N ILE A 134 -6.59 14.63 1.79
CA ILE A 134 -6.49 14.40 3.22
C ILE A 134 -7.69 13.56 3.62
N ALA A 135 -7.45 12.35 4.16
CA ALA A 135 -8.51 11.40 4.44
C ALA A 135 -8.42 10.82 5.84
N ALA A 136 -9.58 10.66 6.48
CA ALA A 136 -9.71 10.08 7.81
C ALA A 136 -9.54 8.55 7.78
N ALA A 137 -8.79 8.01 8.74
CA ALA A 137 -8.73 6.58 9.01
C ALA A 137 -10.06 6.04 9.57
N SER A 138 -10.30 4.72 9.53
CA SER A 138 -11.48 4.13 10.17
C SER A 138 -11.47 4.36 11.68
N ASN A 139 -12.62 4.73 12.23
CA ASN A 139 -12.80 4.84 13.67
C ASN A 139 -12.73 3.47 14.39
N ARG A 140 -12.77 2.36 13.65
CA ARG A 140 -12.69 1.00 14.18
C ARG A 140 -11.27 0.41 14.14
N GLY A 141 -10.30 1.14 13.58
CA GLY A 141 -8.92 0.67 13.40
C GLY A 141 -8.69 -0.15 12.13
N ASP A 142 -9.72 -0.32 11.29
CA ASP A 142 -9.62 -1.01 10.01
C ASP A 142 -8.82 -0.18 9.00
N MET A 143 -8.08 -0.85 8.10
CA MET A 143 -7.51 -0.18 6.94
C MET A 143 -8.62 0.47 6.10
N THR A 144 -8.39 1.70 5.63
CA THR A 144 -9.40 2.47 4.90
C THR A 144 -8.79 3.19 3.72
N TYR A 145 -9.43 3.07 2.56
CA TYR A 145 -9.04 3.75 1.33
C TYR A 145 -9.94 4.98 1.12
N PRO A 146 -9.37 6.18 0.84
CA PRO A 146 -7.99 6.40 0.40
C PRO A 146 -6.98 6.74 1.50
N ALA A 147 -7.36 6.76 2.79
CA ALA A 147 -6.50 7.19 3.89
C ALA A 147 -5.17 6.41 4.00
N ALA A 148 -5.18 5.13 3.62
CA ALA A 148 -4.01 4.26 3.63
C ALA A 148 -3.06 4.42 2.43
N PHE A 149 -3.44 5.18 1.38
CA PHE A 149 -2.61 5.31 0.19
C PHE A 149 -1.42 6.26 0.39
N SER A 150 -0.28 5.94 -0.21
CA SER A 150 0.95 6.74 -0.26
C SER A 150 0.71 8.14 -0.82
N ASN A 151 -0.19 8.25 -1.80
CA ASN A 151 -0.57 9.52 -2.44
C ASN A 151 -1.67 10.30 -1.68
N THR A 152 -1.97 9.89 -0.45
CA THR A 152 -2.91 10.56 0.47
C THR A 152 -2.19 10.96 1.76
N ILE A 153 -2.66 12.01 2.42
CA ILE A 153 -2.33 12.31 3.82
C ILE A 153 -3.39 11.65 4.69
N GLY A 154 -3.10 10.45 5.21
CA GLY A 154 -3.99 9.72 6.11
C GLY A 154 -3.95 10.29 7.53
N VAL A 155 -5.13 10.48 8.14
CA VAL A 155 -5.28 11.15 9.43
C VAL A 155 -6.03 10.29 10.46
N LYS A 156 -5.43 10.13 11.62
CA LYS A 156 -6.02 9.57 12.84
C LYS A 156 -6.31 10.68 13.86
N CYS A 157 -7.29 10.45 14.72
CA CYS A 157 -7.55 11.30 15.87
C CYS A 157 -6.71 10.87 17.06
N ASP A 158 -6.14 11.84 17.78
CA ASP A 158 -5.63 11.61 19.13
C ASP A 158 -6.80 11.32 20.10
N ARG A 159 -6.96 10.05 20.43
CA ARG A 159 -7.97 9.57 21.39
C ARG A 159 -7.50 9.64 22.84
N ASN A 160 -6.20 9.84 23.08
CA ASN A 160 -5.60 9.85 24.41
C ASN A 160 -5.54 11.26 25.02
N HIS A 161 -5.93 12.28 24.26
CA HIS A 161 -6.03 13.68 24.71
C HIS A 161 -4.69 14.27 25.11
N ILE A 162 -3.63 13.86 24.41
CA ILE A 162 -2.27 14.34 24.58
C ILE A 162 -2.10 15.68 23.84
N LEU A 163 -2.82 15.89 22.75
CA LEU A 163 -2.65 17.03 21.84
C LEU A 163 -3.60 18.18 22.14
N ASN A 164 -3.06 19.41 22.16
CA ASN A 164 -3.83 20.64 22.17
C ASN A 164 -4.44 20.94 20.78
N PHE A 165 -5.30 21.95 20.70
CA PHE A 165 -6.22 22.21 19.59
C PHE A 165 -5.63 22.30 18.16
N SER A 166 -4.35 22.64 18.01
CA SER A 166 -3.67 22.76 16.70
C SER A 166 -2.42 21.88 16.62
N GLN A 167 -2.28 20.93 17.55
CA GLN A 167 -1.14 20.02 17.59
C GLN A 167 -1.47 18.74 16.86
N TYR A 168 -0.41 18.13 16.32
CA TYR A 168 -0.44 16.85 15.65
C TYR A 168 0.92 16.15 15.82
N ILE A 169 0.90 14.84 15.69
CA ILE A 169 2.06 13.94 15.70
C ILE A 169 2.21 13.41 14.28
N TYR A 170 3.45 13.21 13.85
CA TYR A 170 3.76 12.50 12.61
C TYR A 170 4.29 11.10 12.93
N ASP A 171 3.73 10.06 12.34
CA ASP A 171 4.11 8.67 12.53
C ASP A 171 4.76 8.10 11.27
N CYS A 172 6.09 8.10 11.23
CA CYS A 172 6.89 7.52 10.15
C CYS A 172 6.81 5.98 10.10
N SER A 173 6.29 5.38 11.16
CA SER A 173 6.18 3.93 11.37
C SER A 173 4.76 3.38 11.20
N SER A 174 3.79 4.21 10.78
CA SER A 174 2.42 3.76 10.57
C SER A 174 2.39 2.52 9.65
N LEU A 175 1.76 1.45 10.14
CA LEU A 175 1.55 0.19 9.41
C LEU A 175 0.39 0.29 8.42
N ASP A 176 -0.61 1.11 8.73
CA ASP A 176 -1.84 1.28 7.95
C ASP A 176 -1.78 2.46 6.97
N GLY A 177 -0.61 3.09 6.79
CA GLY A 177 -0.38 4.19 5.85
C GLY A 177 -0.85 5.56 6.34
N THR A 178 -1.44 5.67 7.53
CA THR A 178 -1.95 6.95 8.07
C THR A 178 -0.89 7.63 8.96
N GLU A 179 -0.18 8.59 8.38
CA GLU A 179 1.03 9.17 8.97
C GLU A 179 0.75 10.32 9.96
N VAL A 180 -0.47 10.85 10.05
CA VAL A 180 -0.77 12.01 10.90
C VAL A 180 -1.75 11.64 12.00
N ILE A 181 -1.42 11.96 13.25
CA ILE A 181 -2.35 11.87 14.39
C ILE A 181 -2.64 13.29 14.87
N ALA A 182 -3.88 13.75 14.75
CA ALA A 182 -4.26 15.14 15.05
C ALA A 182 -5.40 15.23 16.06
N ASN A 183 -5.57 16.41 16.66
CA ASN A 183 -6.70 16.68 17.56
C ASN A 183 -8.03 16.70 16.76
N GLY A 184 -9.01 15.88 17.17
CA GLY A 184 -10.36 15.87 16.58
C GLY A 184 -11.44 16.56 17.43
N ARG A 185 -11.09 17.10 18.61
CA ARG A 185 -11.99 17.82 19.53
C ARG A 185 -11.86 19.32 19.35
N HIS A 186 -12.84 19.91 18.72
CA HIS A 186 -12.90 21.33 18.42
C HIS A 186 -14.08 21.97 19.15
N ARG A 187 -13.88 23.20 19.61
CA ARG A 187 -14.94 24.10 20.02
C ARG A 187 -15.27 25.03 18.87
N LEU A 188 -16.48 24.95 18.34
CA LEU A 188 -16.97 25.72 17.21
C LEU A 188 -18.14 26.59 17.68
N THR A 189 -18.27 27.79 17.13
CA THR A 189 -19.39 28.69 17.46
C THR A 189 -20.38 28.68 16.31
N ASN A 190 -21.64 28.34 16.58
CA ASN A 190 -22.69 28.37 15.57
C ASN A 190 -23.20 29.82 15.34
N ARG A 191 -24.11 30.01 14.39
CA ARG A 191 -24.70 31.35 14.11
C ARG A 191 -25.51 31.94 15.27
N LEU A 192 -25.99 31.11 16.19
CA LEU A 192 -26.74 31.54 17.39
C LEU A 192 -25.82 31.96 18.54
N GLY A 193 -24.50 31.76 18.41
CA GLY A 193 -23.52 32.03 19.46
C GLY A 193 -23.27 30.85 20.41
N ASP A 194 -23.93 29.71 20.20
CA ASP A 194 -23.69 28.51 21.01
C ASP A 194 -22.35 27.88 20.67
N THR A 195 -21.68 27.35 21.69
CA THR A 195 -20.48 26.54 21.48
C THR A 195 -20.86 25.08 21.27
N ILE A 196 -20.52 24.55 20.10
CA ILE A 196 -20.62 23.13 19.76
C ILE A 196 -19.23 22.50 19.94
N ALA A 197 -19.17 21.39 20.67
CA ALA A 197 -17.95 20.60 20.82
C ALA A 197 -18.04 19.36 19.93
N THR A 198 -16.98 19.07 19.16
CA THR A 198 -16.88 17.81 18.41
C THR A 198 -16.32 16.68 19.27
N ASP A 199 -16.73 15.45 18.96
CA ASP A 199 -16.16 14.25 19.57
C ASP A 199 -14.73 13.99 19.09
N ALA A 200 -13.99 13.14 19.81
CA ALA A 200 -12.69 12.67 19.33
C ALA A 200 -12.88 11.61 18.23
N SER A 201 -12.98 12.06 16.97
CA SER A 201 -13.15 11.18 15.80
C SER A 201 -12.13 11.50 14.70
N ASN A 202 -11.75 10.48 13.92
CA ASN A 202 -10.82 10.67 12.79
C ASN A 202 -11.40 11.65 11.76
N SER A 203 -12.72 11.65 11.59
CA SER A 203 -13.47 12.55 10.72
C SER A 203 -13.31 14.03 11.07
N TYR A 204 -13.06 14.36 12.33
CA TYR A 204 -12.85 15.74 12.77
C TYR A 204 -11.36 16.10 12.88
N ALA A 205 -10.48 15.11 12.98
CA ALA A 205 -9.03 15.33 12.88
C ALA A 205 -8.58 15.66 11.44
N ALA A 206 -9.15 14.98 10.43
CA ALA A 206 -8.86 15.25 9.01
C ALA A 206 -9.06 16.73 8.59
N PRO A 207 -10.18 17.40 8.89
CA PRO A 207 -10.37 18.80 8.52
C PRO A 207 -9.42 19.78 9.23
N LEU A 208 -8.92 19.45 10.43
CA LEU A 208 -7.83 20.23 11.05
C LEU A 208 -6.56 20.14 10.18
N VAL A 209 -6.17 18.94 9.77
CA VAL A 209 -4.98 18.74 8.91
C VAL A 209 -5.18 19.39 7.55
N THR A 210 -6.37 19.29 6.95
CA THR A 210 -6.75 20.03 5.73
C THR A 210 -6.51 21.52 5.89
N ALA A 211 -6.92 22.12 7.01
CA ALA A 211 -6.73 23.54 7.26
C ALA A 211 -5.24 23.92 7.40
N LEU A 212 -4.44 23.09 8.06
CA LEU A 212 -2.99 23.30 8.19
C LEU A 212 -2.28 23.21 6.84
N VAL A 213 -2.60 22.20 6.03
CA VAL A 213 -2.07 22.01 4.67
C VAL A 213 -2.49 23.16 3.75
N SER A 214 -3.74 23.61 3.85
CA SER A 214 -4.23 24.80 3.13
C SER A 214 -3.41 26.05 3.45
N ASN A 215 -3.09 26.30 4.72
CA ASN A 215 -2.23 27.42 5.10
C ASN A 215 -0.80 27.28 4.53
N MET A 216 -0.23 26.08 4.53
CA MET A 216 1.10 25.82 3.93
C MET A 216 1.10 26.11 2.42
N LEU A 217 0.10 25.62 1.70
CA LEU A 217 -0.06 25.84 0.26
C LEU A 217 -0.36 27.30 -0.08
N TYR A 218 -1.07 28.02 0.77
CA TYR A 218 -1.30 29.45 0.56
C TYR A 218 0.02 30.24 0.57
N HIS A 219 0.94 29.88 1.48
CA HIS A 219 2.25 30.52 1.54
C HIS A 219 3.24 30.01 0.47
N GLN A 220 3.13 28.75 0.07
CA GLN A 220 4.00 28.11 -0.92
C GLN A 220 3.17 27.24 -1.89
N PRO A 221 2.56 27.85 -2.93
CA PRO A 221 1.60 27.16 -3.80
C PRO A 221 2.18 26.02 -4.64
N THR A 222 3.50 25.98 -4.79
CA THR A 222 4.23 24.99 -5.60
C THR A 222 4.64 23.74 -4.83
N LEU A 223 4.31 23.63 -3.53
CA LEU A 223 4.66 22.46 -2.75
C LEU A 223 4.02 21.20 -3.31
N THR A 224 4.85 20.18 -3.49
CA THR A 224 4.42 18.80 -3.79
C THR A 224 3.84 18.13 -2.53
N LEU A 225 3.11 17.02 -2.72
CA LEU A 225 2.64 16.20 -1.60
C LEU A 225 3.79 15.77 -0.68
N GLN A 226 4.94 15.40 -1.25
CA GLN A 226 6.08 14.94 -0.47
C GLN A 226 6.68 16.06 0.37
N GLU A 227 6.83 17.26 -0.21
CA GLU A 227 7.29 18.43 0.55
C GLU A 227 6.29 18.84 1.64
N LEU A 228 4.99 18.67 1.40
CA LEU A 228 3.96 18.85 2.41
C LEU A 228 4.08 17.84 3.56
N LYS A 229 4.24 16.55 3.25
CA LYS A 229 4.48 15.50 4.25
C LYS A 229 5.75 15.79 5.06
N TYR A 230 6.82 16.24 4.42
CA TYR A 230 8.04 16.68 5.09
C TYR A 230 7.79 17.86 6.03
N LYS A 231 7.10 18.90 5.56
CA LYS A 231 6.77 20.06 6.40
C LYS A 231 5.86 19.70 7.58
N LEU A 232 4.89 18.81 7.36
CA LEU A 232 4.06 18.28 8.43
C LEU A 232 4.93 17.58 9.47
N MET A 233 5.81 16.66 9.06
CA MET A 233 6.74 15.97 9.95
C MET A 233 7.63 16.95 10.74
N ASP A 234 8.28 17.89 10.04
CA ASP A 234 9.19 18.89 10.62
C ASP A 234 8.49 19.83 11.62
N SER A 235 7.22 20.17 11.36
CA SER A 235 6.43 21.06 12.22
C SER A 235 5.59 20.31 13.27
N SER A 236 5.67 18.97 13.33
CA SER A 236 4.88 18.17 14.26
C SER A 236 5.33 18.33 15.72
N THR A 237 4.43 18.06 16.66
CA THR A 237 4.75 18.10 18.10
C THR A 237 5.66 16.94 18.52
N LEU A 238 5.53 15.80 17.85
CA LEU A 238 6.30 14.59 18.08
C LEU A 238 6.38 13.80 16.77
N VAL A 239 7.54 13.17 16.53
CA VAL A 239 7.75 12.22 15.44
C VAL A 239 7.90 10.81 16.03
N LEU A 240 6.98 9.90 15.70
CA LEU A 240 7.08 8.48 16.02
C LEU A 240 7.89 7.75 14.94
N GLY A 241 8.63 6.71 15.35
CA GLY A 241 9.51 5.96 14.43
C GLY A 241 10.91 6.57 14.20
N GLY A 242 11.23 7.66 14.92
CA GLY A 242 12.54 8.32 14.96
C GLY A 242 12.76 9.34 13.83
N PRO A 243 13.78 10.23 13.93
CA PRO A 243 14.13 11.19 12.90
C PRO A 243 14.85 10.46 11.77
N LYS A 244 14.09 9.75 10.96
CA LYS A 244 14.58 9.23 9.70
C LYS A 244 14.40 10.38 8.71
N THR A 245 15.45 10.71 7.97
CA THR A 245 15.27 11.32 6.66
C THR A 245 14.05 10.67 6.03
N LEU A 246 13.09 11.46 5.52
CA LEU A 246 11.98 10.93 4.73
C LEU A 246 12.60 10.32 3.48
N ILE A 247 13.22 9.15 3.63
CA ILE A 247 13.25 8.13 2.60
C ILE A 247 11.80 8.08 2.18
N LYS A 248 11.54 8.37 0.90
CA LYS A 248 10.20 8.26 0.36
C LYS A 248 9.68 6.90 0.77
N ASN A 249 8.78 6.90 1.75
CA ASN A 249 8.28 5.70 2.42
C ASN A 249 7.28 5.03 1.48
N CYS A 250 7.74 4.69 0.28
CA CYS A 250 7.04 3.85 -0.67
C CYS A 250 7.22 2.43 -0.15
N LYS A 251 6.56 2.10 0.95
CA LYS A 251 6.54 0.74 1.52
C LYS A 251 5.66 -0.16 0.66
N ASP A 252 4.60 0.43 0.12
CA ASP A 252 3.66 -0.18 -0.81
C ASP A 252 3.88 0.38 -2.24
N LEU A 253 3.32 -0.31 -3.24
CA LEU A 253 3.40 0.04 -4.66
C LEU A 253 2.11 0.69 -5.18
N ASP A 254 1.29 1.23 -4.29
CA ASP A 254 -0.04 1.80 -4.61
C ASP A 254 0.01 3.06 -5.50
N TRP A 255 1.18 3.69 -5.60
CA TRP A 255 1.44 4.86 -6.45
C TRP A 255 1.78 4.50 -7.91
N ILE A 256 1.92 3.21 -8.26
CA ILE A 256 2.20 2.77 -9.63
C ILE A 256 0.91 2.68 -10.44
N GLN A 257 0.87 3.33 -11.61
CA GLN A 257 -0.18 3.11 -12.60
C GLN A 257 0.26 2.16 -13.70
N GLY A 258 1.51 2.26 -14.16
CA GLY A 258 2.01 1.31 -15.15
C GLY A 258 3.52 1.32 -15.32
N ALA A 259 4.05 0.14 -15.57
CA ALA A 259 5.47 -0.13 -15.47
C ALA A 259 6.07 -0.79 -16.71
N ILE A 260 7.38 -0.60 -16.87
CA ILE A 260 8.24 -1.48 -17.66
C ILE A 260 9.06 -2.32 -16.69
N VAL A 261 9.10 -3.63 -16.93
CA VAL A 261 9.79 -4.58 -16.06
C VAL A 261 11.06 -5.07 -16.73
N TYR A 262 12.20 -4.86 -16.08
CA TYR A 262 13.51 -5.33 -16.49
C TYR A 262 13.91 -6.53 -15.62
N VAL A 263 13.89 -7.72 -16.21
CA VAL A 263 14.29 -8.96 -15.53
C VAL A 263 15.75 -9.25 -15.82
N LEU A 264 16.56 -9.31 -14.78
CA LEU A 264 18.01 -9.50 -14.86
C LEU A 264 18.33 -10.93 -14.41
N GLU A 265 18.52 -11.80 -15.39
CA GLU A 265 18.63 -13.25 -15.22
C GLU A 265 19.97 -13.79 -15.72
N ASN A 266 20.31 -15.03 -15.34
CA ASN A 266 21.43 -15.78 -15.88
C ASN A 266 20.93 -17.14 -16.42
N SER A 267 21.82 -17.93 -17.04
CA SER A 267 21.42 -19.23 -17.61
C SER A 267 20.92 -20.26 -16.59
N GLU A 268 21.18 -20.07 -15.31
CA GLU A 268 20.82 -21.00 -14.24
C GLU A 268 19.51 -20.61 -13.52
N GLN A 269 19.13 -19.33 -13.56
CA GLN A 269 18.00 -18.77 -12.83
C GLN A 269 17.19 -17.84 -13.72
N THR A 270 16.22 -18.42 -14.43
CA THR A 270 15.22 -17.70 -15.20
C THR A 270 13.97 -17.48 -14.36
N TYR A 271 13.44 -16.26 -14.36
CA TYR A 271 12.15 -15.95 -13.74
C TYR A 271 11.12 -15.62 -14.80
N ASN A 272 9.89 -16.01 -14.50
CA ASN A 272 8.72 -15.56 -15.21
C ASN A 272 7.81 -14.93 -14.17
N VAL A 273 7.63 -13.62 -14.24
CA VAL A 273 6.69 -12.91 -13.37
C VAL A 273 5.42 -12.78 -14.19
N GLN A 274 4.39 -13.53 -13.80
CA GLN A 274 3.14 -13.59 -14.57
C GLN A 274 2.07 -12.63 -14.04
N HIS A 275 2.19 -12.25 -12.78
CA HIS A 275 1.14 -11.54 -12.06
C HIS A 275 1.62 -10.16 -11.59
N TYR A 276 0.81 -9.14 -11.84
CA TYR A 276 1.09 -7.75 -11.51
C TYR A 276 -0.17 -7.05 -11.00
N CYS A 277 -0.06 -6.22 -9.97
CA CYS A 277 -1.14 -5.41 -9.41
C CYS A 277 -1.28 -4.02 -10.06
N PHE A 278 -0.62 -3.84 -11.21
CA PHE A 278 -0.58 -2.62 -12.03
C PHE A 278 -0.38 -2.99 -13.50
N ASN A 279 -0.56 -2.02 -14.41
CA ASN A 279 -0.38 -2.24 -15.84
C ASN A 279 1.10 -2.48 -16.17
N VAL A 280 1.39 -3.46 -17.02
CA VAL A 280 2.75 -3.69 -17.53
C VAL A 280 2.77 -3.46 -19.03
N TYR A 281 3.58 -2.49 -19.47
CA TYR A 281 3.67 -2.10 -20.87
C TYR A 281 4.71 -2.92 -21.64
N ASP A 282 5.81 -3.30 -20.99
CA ASP A 282 6.85 -4.15 -21.58
C ASP A 282 7.59 -4.95 -20.50
N ILE A 283 8.09 -6.13 -20.88
CA ILE A 283 8.95 -6.97 -20.06
C ILE A 283 10.23 -7.27 -20.85
N VAL A 284 11.33 -6.70 -20.38
CA VAL A 284 12.64 -6.80 -21.00
C VAL A 284 13.51 -7.75 -20.18
N LYS A 285 13.96 -8.84 -20.80
CA LYS A 285 14.90 -9.78 -20.17
C LYS A 285 16.34 -9.48 -20.58
N PHE A 286 17.20 -9.29 -19.58
CA PHE A 286 18.65 -9.17 -19.77
C PHE A 286 19.35 -10.42 -19.23
N ASN A 287 20.03 -11.14 -20.11
CA ASN A 287 20.91 -12.23 -19.70
C ASN A 287 22.28 -11.66 -19.28
N LEU A 288 22.55 -11.69 -17.97
CA LEU A 288 23.78 -11.14 -17.39
C LEU A 288 25.05 -11.92 -17.78
N ASP A 289 24.94 -13.15 -18.29
CA ASP A 289 26.10 -13.87 -18.84
C ASP A 289 26.58 -13.27 -20.17
N LYS A 290 25.69 -12.56 -20.86
CA LYS A 290 25.95 -11.94 -22.17
C LYS A 290 26.20 -10.43 -22.08
N VAL A 291 25.87 -9.79 -20.95
CA VAL A 291 25.98 -8.34 -20.77
C VAL A 291 27.17 -8.00 -19.89
N CYS A 292 28.11 -7.21 -20.42
CA CYS A 292 29.21 -6.69 -19.61
C CYS A 292 28.69 -5.66 -18.59
N LYS A 293 29.03 -5.82 -17.31
CA LYS A 293 28.57 -4.93 -16.21
C LYS A 293 28.84 -3.44 -16.48
N SER A 294 29.97 -3.11 -17.14
CA SER A 294 30.31 -1.72 -17.49
C SER A 294 29.47 -1.13 -18.62
N SER A 295 28.79 -1.97 -19.41
CA SER A 295 27.94 -1.57 -20.54
C SER A 295 26.43 -1.63 -20.24
N PHE A 296 26.05 -2.21 -19.10
CA PHE A 296 24.64 -2.47 -18.74
C PHE A 296 23.75 -1.21 -18.83
N LYS A 297 24.27 -0.06 -18.39
CA LYS A 297 23.62 1.25 -18.51
C LYS A 297 23.26 1.61 -19.96
N ASN A 298 24.16 1.32 -20.89
CA ASN A 298 23.92 1.58 -22.31
C ASN A 298 22.88 0.60 -22.86
N SER A 299 22.91 -0.66 -22.43
CA SER A 299 21.91 -1.66 -22.83
C SER A 299 20.48 -1.27 -22.42
N ILE A 300 20.28 -0.73 -21.21
CA ILE A 300 18.97 -0.21 -20.77
C ILE A 300 18.57 0.97 -21.67
N LYS A 301 19.48 1.92 -21.90
CA LYS A 301 19.21 3.08 -22.73
C LYS A 301 18.83 2.68 -24.17
N ASP A 302 19.57 1.73 -24.76
CA ASP A 302 19.31 1.23 -26.10
C ASP A 302 17.97 0.51 -26.19
N GLN A 303 17.54 -0.17 -25.13
CA GLN A 303 16.22 -0.78 -25.09
C GLN A 303 15.10 0.26 -25.00
N ILE A 304 15.25 1.30 -24.18
CA ILE A 304 14.29 2.41 -24.11
C ILE A 304 14.14 3.09 -25.47
N LEU A 305 15.24 3.27 -26.22
CA LEU A 305 15.20 3.85 -27.56
C LEU A 305 14.47 2.97 -28.59
N LYS A 306 14.33 1.66 -28.34
CA LYS A 306 13.58 0.74 -29.23
C LYS A 306 12.08 0.79 -28.98
N ASP A 307 11.66 1.07 -27.74
CA ASP A 307 10.25 1.20 -27.37
C ASP A 307 9.98 2.48 -26.58
N LEU A 308 10.10 3.61 -27.29
CA LEU A 308 9.83 4.93 -26.72
C LEU A 308 8.37 5.08 -26.28
N LYS A 309 7.44 4.38 -26.95
CA LYS A 309 6.01 4.49 -26.65
C LYS A 309 5.71 3.89 -25.28
N ALA A 310 6.14 2.66 -25.02
CA ALA A 310 5.99 2.04 -23.70
C ALA A 310 6.65 2.89 -22.61
N PHE A 311 7.81 3.47 -22.91
CA PHE A 311 8.54 4.33 -21.97
C PHE A 311 7.82 5.65 -21.65
N GLU A 312 7.13 6.24 -22.62
CA GLU A 312 6.32 7.45 -22.40
C GLU A 312 5.07 7.14 -21.57
N GLU A 313 4.42 5.99 -21.78
CA GLU A 313 3.20 5.57 -21.08
C GLU A 313 3.47 5.08 -19.64
N ALA A 314 4.60 4.44 -19.37
CA ALA A 314 4.96 3.95 -18.05
C ALA A 314 5.33 5.08 -17.08
N ASP A 315 4.84 5.08 -15.86
CA ASP A 315 5.31 6.00 -14.81
C ASP A 315 6.49 5.42 -14.00
N THR A 316 6.71 4.11 -14.11
CA THR A 316 7.62 3.35 -13.24
C THR A 316 8.51 2.39 -14.03
N LEU A 317 9.77 2.26 -13.60
CA LEU A 317 10.69 1.23 -14.05
C LEU A 317 10.93 0.24 -12.92
N ILE A 318 10.71 -1.03 -13.18
CA ILE A 318 10.91 -2.10 -12.21
C ILE A 318 12.12 -2.91 -12.64
N PHE A 319 13.06 -3.13 -11.74
CA PHE A 319 14.21 -3.98 -11.98
C PHE A 319 14.16 -5.18 -11.04
N VAL A 320 14.14 -6.37 -11.61
CA VAL A 320 14.13 -7.64 -10.86
C VAL A 320 15.49 -8.31 -11.04
N SER A 321 16.22 -8.52 -9.96
CA SER A 321 17.55 -9.15 -9.97
C SER A 321 17.51 -10.50 -9.29
N THR A 322 17.99 -11.52 -10.01
CA THR A 322 18.02 -12.90 -9.53
C THR A 322 19.44 -13.36 -9.22
N VAL A 323 20.44 -12.48 -9.34
CA VAL A 323 21.83 -12.92 -9.47
C VAL A 323 22.61 -12.77 -8.17
N TYR A 324 23.09 -13.91 -7.66
CA TYR A 324 23.86 -14.05 -6.43
C TYR A 324 25.38 -13.88 -6.64
N GLY A 325 26.10 -13.62 -5.54
CA GLY A 325 27.56 -13.71 -5.49
C GLY A 325 28.30 -12.61 -6.28
N GLU A 326 29.42 -12.95 -6.92
CA GLU A 326 30.27 -12.00 -7.65
C GLU A 326 29.58 -11.32 -8.83
N LYS A 327 28.52 -11.93 -9.36
CA LYS A 327 27.71 -11.38 -10.46
C LYS A 327 26.59 -10.44 -9.99
N ALA A 328 26.35 -10.31 -8.69
CA ALA A 328 25.39 -9.36 -8.12
C ALA A 328 25.61 -7.93 -8.65
N ILE A 329 24.51 -7.19 -8.77
CA ILE A 329 24.47 -5.86 -9.35
C ILE A 329 24.81 -4.83 -8.28
N CYS A 330 25.54 -3.79 -8.69
CA CYS A 330 25.77 -2.61 -7.86
C CYS A 330 24.79 -1.53 -8.33
N TRP A 331 23.66 -1.41 -7.63
CA TRP A 331 22.57 -0.51 -7.99
C TRP A 331 22.99 0.95 -8.06
N GLU A 332 23.91 1.40 -7.21
CA GLU A 332 24.53 2.73 -7.31
C GLU A 332 25.01 3.07 -8.74
N ARG A 333 25.67 2.14 -9.44
CA ARG A 333 26.17 2.39 -10.80
C ARG A 333 25.06 2.38 -11.85
N VAL A 334 23.97 1.67 -11.59
CA VAL A 334 22.78 1.58 -12.45
C VAL A 334 21.89 2.81 -12.26
N LEU A 335 21.79 3.32 -11.04
CA LEU A 335 20.96 4.45 -10.63
C LEU A 335 21.70 5.80 -10.72
N ASP A 336 23.04 5.82 -10.74
CA ASP A 336 23.88 7.02 -10.96
C ASP A 336 23.84 7.47 -12.43
N THR A 337 22.65 7.65 -12.95
CA THR A 337 22.45 8.07 -14.32
C THR A 337 21.70 9.38 -14.33
N GLN A 338 22.44 10.44 -14.63
CA GLN A 338 21.88 11.77 -14.90
C GLN A 338 20.69 11.69 -15.88
N TRP A 339 20.68 10.73 -16.81
CA TRP A 339 19.56 10.57 -17.75
C TRP A 339 18.26 10.04 -17.11
N LEU A 340 18.29 9.07 -16.19
CA LEU A 340 17.08 8.65 -15.45
C LEU A 340 16.49 9.82 -14.65
N LYS A 341 17.36 10.70 -14.12
CA LYS A 341 16.96 11.92 -13.42
C LYS A 341 16.22 12.92 -14.31
N TYR A 342 16.48 12.93 -15.62
CA TYR A 342 15.77 13.79 -16.59
C TYR A 342 14.49 13.16 -17.13
N CYS A 343 14.31 11.84 -16.99
CA CYS A 343 13.12 11.14 -17.46
C CYS A 343 11.99 11.05 -16.42
N ILE A 344 12.22 11.50 -15.17
CA ILE A 344 11.29 11.51 -14.02
C ILE A 344 10.39 10.26 -14.03
N LYS A 345 11.00 9.08 -13.84
CA LYS A 345 10.27 7.82 -13.63
C LYS A 345 10.50 7.35 -12.21
N ASN A 346 9.48 6.77 -11.60
CA ASN A 346 9.63 6.04 -10.35
C ASN A 346 10.44 4.75 -10.56
N ILE A 347 11.04 4.22 -9.50
CA ILE A 347 11.92 3.07 -9.57
C ILE A 347 11.51 2.03 -8.53
N VAL A 348 11.38 0.78 -8.94
CA VAL A 348 11.25 -0.36 -8.02
C VAL A 348 12.41 -1.28 -8.27
N ILE A 349 13.09 -1.69 -7.20
CA ILE A 349 14.19 -2.65 -7.27
C ILE A 349 13.79 -3.85 -6.42
N ILE A 350 13.69 -5.00 -7.06
CA ILE A 350 13.45 -6.28 -6.43
C ILE A 350 14.79 -7.03 -6.45
N ASP A 351 15.54 -6.87 -5.37
CA ASP A 351 16.80 -7.55 -5.14
C ASP A 351 16.92 -7.93 -3.66
N ASP A 352 16.49 -9.14 -3.33
CA ASP A 352 16.51 -9.64 -1.94
C ASP A 352 17.93 -9.97 -1.46
N ASN A 353 18.94 -9.90 -2.34
CA ASN A 353 20.31 -10.33 -2.06
C ASN A 353 21.22 -9.21 -1.58
N ARG A 354 20.91 -7.95 -1.93
CA ARG A 354 21.68 -6.78 -1.49
C ARG A 354 20.77 -5.57 -1.32
N GLY A 355 20.82 -4.96 -0.14
CA GLY A 355 20.29 -3.63 0.08
C GLY A 355 21.11 -2.55 -0.63
N PRO A 356 20.47 -1.45 -1.07
CA PRO A 356 21.07 -0.15 -1.26
C PRO A 356 22.10 0.13 -0.18
N SER A 357 23.25 0.72 -0.53
CA SER A 357 24.03 1.36 0.51
C SER A 357 23.17 2.50 1.11
N GLN A 358 23.33 2.79 2.41
CA GLN A 358 22.59 3.88 3.07
C GLN A 358 22.78 5.25 2.40
N GLN A 359 23.69 5.39 1.43
CA GLN A 359 23.91 6.61 0.65
C GLN A 359 22.96 6.76 -0.56
N GLU A 360 22.12 5.78 -0.86
CA GLU A 360 21.06 5.86 -1.89
C GLU A 360 19.85 6.70 -1.40
N GLU A 361 20.10 7.69 -0.54
CA GLU A 361 19.09 8.65 -0.09
C GLU A 361 18.55 9.42 -1.31
N SER A 362 17.23 9.32 -1.49
CA SER A 362 16.47 9.93 -2.58
C SER A 362 16.82 11.42 -2.74
N ARG A 363 17.65 11.75 -3.73
CA ARG A 363 17.86 13.12 -4.18
C ARG A 363 16.82 13.45 -5.26
N GLY A 364 15.63 13.92 -4.85
CA GLY A 364 14.63 14.53 -5.77
C GLY A 364 13.22 13.90 -5.78
N ASP A 365 12.44 14.23 -6.81
CA ASP A 365 10.99 13.93 -6.96
C ASP A 365 10.65 12.49 -7.40
N ILE A 366 11.62 11.58 -7.51
CA ILE A 366 11.42 10.18 -7.91
C ILE A 366 11.08 9.26 -6.72
N ASN A 367 10.03 8.43 -6.81
CA ASN A 367 9.73 7.40 -5.79
C ASN A 367 10.62 6.17 -6.00
N ILE A 368 11.09 5.56 -4.89
CA ILE A 368 11.92 4.35 -4.92
C ILE A 368 11.38 3.32 -3.95
N TRP A 369 11.15 2.08 -4.42
CA TRP A 369 10.89 0.92 -3.57
C TRP A 369 12.08 -0.06 -3.61
N HIS A 370 12.46 -0.59 -2.45
CA HIS A 370 13.48 -1.63 -2.28
C HIS A 370 13.12 -2.52 -1.07
N PRO A 371 13.45 -3.83 -1.06
CA PRO A 371 13.29 -4.72 0.09
C PRO A 371 13.87 -4.22 1.42
N SER A 372 14.75 -3.21 1.42
CA SER A 372 15.33 -2.59 2.63
C SER A 372 14.47 -1.48 3.23
N TYR A 373 13.47 -0.98 2.49
CA TYR A 373 12.57 0.10 2.90
C TYR A 373 11.23 -0.43 3.43
N HIS A 374 11.17 -1.70 3.80
CA HIS A 374 9.96 -2.41 4.23
C HIS A 374 9.33 -1.87 5.53
N LYS A 375 8.06 -2.24 5.74
CA LYS A 375 7.35 -2.03 7.01
C LYS A 375 8.10 -2.74 8.12
N LYS A 376 8.49 -2.01 9.16
CA LYS A 376 8.97 -2.62 10.40
C LYS A 376 7.78 -2.90 11.29
N TYR A 377 7.67 -4.13 11.76
CA TYR A 377 6.60 -4.57 12.63
C TYR A 377 6.98 -4.44 14.12
N ASP A 378 8.10 -3.77 14.44
CA ASP A 378 8.56 -3.53 15.80
C ASP A 378 7.95 -2.26 16.42
N MET A 379 7.54 -2.39 17.70
CA MET A 379 7.47 -1.33 18.73
C MET A 379 6.13 -0.66 19.10
N VAL A 380 4.94 -1.12 18.71
CA VAL A 380 3.71 -0.83 19.50
C VAL A 380 2.63 -1.90 19.28
N GLN A 381 2.30 -2.68 20.33
CA GLN A 381 0.96 -3.00 20.86
C GLN A 381 1.06 -4.23 21.81
N PRO A 382 1.18 -4.03 23.13
CA PRO A 382 1.20 -5.12 24.13
C PRO A 382 -0.13 -5.90 24.28
N SER A 383 -1.10 -5.68 23.40
CA SER A 383 -2.50 -6.08 23.58
C SER A 383 -3.08 -6.90 22.43
N ILE A 384 -2.27 -7.30 21.45
CA ILE A 384 -2.73 -8.27 20.45
C ILE A 384 -2.67 -9.65 21.11
N SER A 385 -3.75 -10.43 21.04
CA SER A 385 -3.79 -11.80 21.57
C SER A 385 -2.63 -12.61 21.02
N ASN A 386 -2.09 -13.53 21.82
CA ASN A 386 -1.02 -14.42 21.36
C ASN A 386 -1.47 -15.39 20.24
N ASP A 387 -2.77 -15.51 20.01
CA ASP A 387 -3.35 -16.44 19.03
C ASP A 387 -3.84 -15.66 17.80
N ILE A 388 -3.50 -16.20 16.63
CA ILE A 388 -4.08 -15.81 15.34
C ILE A 388 -5.41 -16.55 15.22
N SER A 389 -6.48 -15.84 14.87
CA SER A 389 -7.85 -16.38 14.88
C SER A 389 -8.28 -16.99 13.55
N VAL A 390 -7.44 -16.85 12.52
CA VAL A 390 -7.73 -17.23 11.14
C VAL A 390 -6.74 -18.31 10.66
N PRO A 391 -7.15 -19.22 9.76
CA PRO A 391 -6.25 -20.23 9.23
C PRO A 391 -5.04 -19.63 8.51
N ILE A 392 -3.88 -20.24 8.74
CA ILE A 392 -2.62 -19.92 8.08
C ILE A 392 -2.23 -21.07 7.14
N VAL A 393 -2.03 -20.74 5.87
CA VAL A 393 -1.46 -21.64 4.86
C VAL A 393 -0.04 -21.20 4.55
N ALA A 394 0.96 -21.97 4.98
CA ALA A 394 2.36 -21.69 4.70
C ALA A 394 2.81 -22.44 3.44
N VAL A 395 3.47 -21.73 2.52
CA VAL A 395 4.04 -22.25 1.28
C VAL A 395 5.55 -22.06 1.32
N TYR A 396 6.29 -23.16 1.37
CA TYR A 396 7.75 -23.16 1.43
C TYR A 396 8.34 -23.55 0.06
N ASP A 397 9.16 -22.68 -0.53
CA ASP A 397 9.88 -22.93 -1.78
C ASP A 397 11.38 -23.10 -1.54
N PHE A 398 11.84 -24.34 -1.70
CA PHE A 398 13.26 -24.72 -1.61
C PHE A 398 13.92 -24.89 -2.99
N ILE A 399 13.14 -24.81 -4.07
CA ILE A 399 13.62 -24.94 -5.45
C ILE A 399 13.95 -23.56 -6.01
N GLY A 400 13.28 -22.53 -5.51
CA GLY A 400 13.37 -21.18 -6.05
C GLY A 400 12.64 -21.03 -7.38
N PHE A 401 11.49 -21.69 -7.51
CA PHE A 401 10.68 -21.60 -8.72
C PHE A 401 9.18 -21.75 -8.40
N GLY A 402 8.41 -20.72 -8.73
CA GLY A 402 6.95 -20.77 -8.71
C GLY A 402 6.29 -20.37 -7.39
N LEU A 403 7.04 -19.92 -6.38
CA LEU A 403 6.45 -19.45 -5.12
C LEU A 403 5.42 -18.33 -5.34
N ASN A 404 5.80 -17.26 -6.05
CA ASN A 404 4.92 -16.12 -6.30
C ASN A 404 3.65 -16.55 -7.06
N ASP A 405 3.80 -17.38 -8.09
CA ASP A 405 2.67 -17.84 -8.89
C ASP A 405 1.74 -18.76 -8.06
N LEU A 406 2.29 -19.64 -7.22
CA LEU A 406 1.50 -20.50 -6.32
C LEU A 406 0.75 -19.71 -5.26
N VAL A 407 1.42 -18.76 -4.60
CA VAL A 407 0.78 -17.90 -3.59
C VAL A 407 -0.30 -17.03 -4.23
N TYR A 408 -0.03 -16.45 -5.39
CA TYR A 408 -0.99 -15.62 -6.12
C TYR A 408 -2.25 -16.42 -6.50
N GLU A 409 -2.07 -17.56 -7.16
CA GLU A 409 -3.18 -18.38 -7.66
C GLU A 409 -4.01 -18.99 -6.52
N LEU A 410 -3.35 -19.38 -5.42
CA LEU A 410 -4.06 -19.83 -4.22
C LEU A 410 -4.91 -18.68 -3.63
N ALA A 411 -4.34 -17.47 -3.53
CA ALA A 411 -5.04 -16.30 -3.05
C ALA A 411 -6.24 -15.94 -3.94
N GLU A 412 -6.07 -15.93 -5.26
CA GLU A 412 -7.16 -15.69 -6.21
C GLU A 412 -8.26 -16.74 -6.10
N LYS A 413 -7.89 -18.00 -5.86
CA LYS A 413 -8.89 -19.06 -5.69
C LYS A 413 -9.75 -18.84 -4.46
N PHE A 414 -9.16 -18.49 -3.32
CA PHE A 414 -9.90 -18.11 -2.12
C PHE A 414 -10.79 -16.88 -2.37
N ARG A 415 -10.24 -15.82 -3.01
CA ARG A 415 -11.02 -14.61 -3.36
C ARG A 415 -12.21 -14.92 -4.27
N SER A 416 -12.05 -15.82 -5.24
CA SER A 416 -13.13 -16.24 -6.15
C SER A 416 -14.28 -16.99 -5.44
N ASN A 417 -14.06 -17.40 -4.19
CA ASN A 417 -15.07 -18.01 -3.31
C ASN A 417 -15.44 -17.08 -2.14
N ASP A 418 -15.30 -15.77 -2.33
CA ASP A 418 -15.69 -14.72 -1.38
C ASP A 418 -14.92 -14.70 -0.05
N TYR A 419 -13.74 -15.32 0.03
CA TYR A 419 -12.84 -15.18 1.18
C TYR A 419 -11.98 -13.92 1.06
N ALA A 420 -11.85 -13.17 2.15
CA ALA A 420 -10.86 -12.13 2.30
C ALA A 420 -9.47 -12.75 2.54
N VAL A 421 -8.50 -12.46 1.67
CA VAL A 421 -7.17 -13.09 1.71
C VAL A 421 -6.08 -12.05 1.92
N THR A 422 -5.26 -12.28 2.95
CA THR A 422 -3.97 -11.61 3.12
C THR A 422 -2.85 -12.57 2.72
N ALA A 423 -2.11 -12.21 1.68
CA ALA A 423 -0.95 -12.97 1.22
C ALA A 423 0.33 -12.22 1.60
N ILE A 424 1.29 -12.95 2.18
CA ILE A 424 2.56 -12.46 2.71
C ILE A 424 3.69 -13.18 1.99
N MET A 425 4.75 -12.47 1.61
CA MET A 425 5.97 -13.07 1.03
C MET A 425 7.22 -12.51 1.68
N ASN A 426 8.23 -13.38 1.85
CA ASN A 426 9.58 -12.96 2.29
C ASN A 426 10.50 -12.52 1.16
N THR A 427 10.02 -12.57 -0.08
CA THR A 427 10.72 -12.07 -1.27
C THR A 427 10.06 -10.81 -1.76
N GLY A 428 10.88 -9.84 -2.19
CA GLY A 428 10.37 -8.59 -2.75
C GLY A 428 9.55 -8.79 -4.01
N LEU A 429 9.63 -9.96 -4.64
CA LEU A 429 8.79 -10.27 -5.79
C LEU A 429 7.30 -10.29 -5.45
N GLY A 430 6.92 -10.60 -4.20
CA GLY A 430 5.52 -10.59 -3.79
C GLY A 430 4.84 -9.23 -3.94
N VAL A 431 5.57 -8.12 -3.80
CA VAL A 431 4.94 -6.79 -3.83
C VAL A 431 4.40 -6.42 -5.21
N VAL A 432 5.00 -6.94 -6.30
CA VAL A 432 4.48 -6.66 -7.65
C VAL A 432 3.17 -7.38 -7.91
N SER A 433 2.93 -8.49 -7.22
CA SER A 433 1.66 -9.23 -7.24
C SER A 433 0.64 -8.70 -6.21
N GLY A 434 0.97 -7.63 -5.48
CA GLY A 434 0.11 -7.04 -4.45
C GLY A 434 0.09 -7.81 -3.11
N HIS A 435 1.12 -8.63 -2.85
CA HIS A 435 1.31 -9.30 -1.57
C HIS A 435 2.09 -8.42 -0.58
N GLU A 436 1.84 -8.60 0.71
CA GLU A 436 2.62 -7.93 1.76
C GLU A 436 4.04 -8.50 1.82
N TYR A 437 5.03 -7.63 1.91
CA TYR A 437 6.42 -8.05 2.07
C TYR A 437 6.86 -7.94 3.53
N ILE A 438 7.37 -9.05 4.06
CA ILE A 438 7.96 -9.12 5.39
C ILE A 438 9.35 -9.72 5.24
N SER A 439 10.38 -9.02 5.69
CA SER A 439 11.75 -9.53 5.55
C SER A 439 11.89 -10.90 6.22
N THR A 440 12.76 -11.76 5.69
CA THR A 440 13.02 -13.08 6.29
C THR A 440 13.39 -12.99 7.79
N GLN A 441 14.08 -11.92 8.21
CA GLN A 441 14.47 -11.70 9.62
C GLN A 441 13.28 -11.40 10.53
N ASP A 442 12.24 -10.76 10.00
CA ASP A 442 11.03 -10.44 10.75
C ASP A 442 10.01 -11.58 10.65
N LEU A 443 9.97 -12.31 9.53
CA LEU A 443 8.99 -13.38 9.29
C LEU A 443 9.37 -14.69 9.98
N LEU A 444 10.67 -15.01 10.09
CA LEU A 444 11.16 -16.28 10.61
C LEU A 444 11.97 -16.09 11.88
N ASP A 445 11.77 -16.96 12.87
CA ASP A 445 12.60 -17.03 14.06
C ASP A 445 13.97 -17.68 13.73
N PRO A 446 14.96 -17.66 14.66
CA PRO A 446 16.27 -18.27 14.41
C PRO A 446 16.25 -19.78 14.14
N ASN A 447 15.15 -20.47 14.44
CA ASN A 447 14.91 -21.89 14.16
C ASN A 447 14.08 -22.10 12.87
N GLY A 448 13.71 -21.04 12.15
CA GLY A 448 12.86 -21.11 10.97
C GLY A 448 11.36 -21.22 11.27
N GLY A 449 10.92 -21.11 12.52
CA GLY A 449 9.49 -21.02 12.84
C GLY A 449 8.89 -19.68 12.38
N LEU A 450 7.60 -19.64 12.07
CA LEU A 450 6.91 -18.38 11.76
C LEU A 450 6.86 -17.48 13.00
N GLN A 451 7.35 -16.25 12.87
CA GLN A 451 7.09 -15.21 13.86
C GLN A 451 5.65 -14.73 13.70
N LEU A 452 4.82 -14.93 14.73
CA LEU A 452 3.40 -14.62 14.65
C LEU A 452 3.11 -13.12 14.77
N HIS A 453 3.98 -12.33 15.42
CA HIS A 453 3.69 -10.91 15.69
C HIS A 453 3.47 -10.05 14.43
N PRO A 454 4.29 -10.14 13.37
CA PRO A 454 4.01 -9.44 12.12
C PRO A 454 2.70 -9.90 11.47
N ILE A 455 2.43 -11.21 11.50
CA ILE A 455 1.23 -11.81 10.91
C ILE A 455 -0.03 -11.33 11.66
N GLN A 456 0.00 -11.31 12.99
CA GLN A 456 -1.05 -10.79 13.87
C GLN A 456 -1.34 -9.31 13.61
N SER A 457 -0.29 -8.51 13.36
CA SER A 457 -0.46 -7.10 13.02
C SER A 457 -1.23 -6.92 11.71
N LEU A 458 -0.96 -7.77 10.71
CA LEU A 458 -1.67 -7.78 9.45
C LEU A 458 -3.09 -8.36 9.58
N GLU A 459 -3.30 -9.38 10.41
CA GLU A 459 -4.62 -9.91 10.73
C GLU A 459 -5.51 -8.82 11.36
N ALA A 460 -5.00 -8.11 12.35
CA ALA A 460 -5.74 -7.03 13.02
C ALA A 460 -6.11 -5.90 12.06
N LEU A 461 -5.23 -5.61 11.09
CA LEU A 461 -5.40 -4.52 10.14
C LEU A 461 -6.35 -4.87 8.98
N TYR A 462 -6.13 -6.03 8.36
CA TYR A 462 -6.84 -6.46 7.16
C TYR A 462 -8.07 -7.32 7.43
N LYS A 463 -8.15 -7.94 8.62
CA LYS A 463 -9.23 -8.86 9.02
C LYS A 463 -9.53 -9.90 7.94
N PRO A 464 -8.52 -10.65 7.46
CA PRO A 464 -8.72 -11.67 6.44
C PRO A 464 -9.53 -12.84 7.01
N ASP A 465 -10.10 -13.65 6.13
CA ASP A 465 -10.63 -14.97 6.48
C ASP A 465 -9.54 -16.05 6.42
N VAL A 466 -8.46 -15.82 5.65
CA VAL A 466 -7.32 -16.73 5.52
C VAL A 466 -6.02 -15.97 5.25
N ILE A 467 -4.92 -16.43 5.84
CA ILE A 467 -3.59 -15.89 5.60
C ILE A 467 -2.75 -16.91 4.82
N ILE A 468 -2.13 -16.47 3.73
CA ILE A 468 -1.19 -17.29 2.96
C ILE A 468 0.21 -16.72 3.13
N VAL A 469 1.16 -17.53 3.59
CA VAL A 469 2.55 -17.10 3.84
C VAL A 469 3.49 -17.84 2.89
N GLY A 470 4.05 -17.12 1.92
CA GLY A 470 5.06 -17.62 1.00
C GLY A 470 6.48 -17.38 1.51
N ILE A 471 7.26 -18.46 1.62
CA ILE A 471 8.64 -18.44 2.12
C ILE A 471 9.55 -19.06 1.09
N GLU A 472 10.47 -18.28 0.55
CA GLU A 472 11.56 -18.77 -0.28
C GLU A 472 12.83 -18.96 0.56
N ASP A 473 13.43 -20.15 0.49
CA ASP A 473 14.68 -20.49 1.19
C ASP A 473 15.55 -21.43 0.33
N ARG A 474 16.25 -20.83 -0.65
CA ARG A 474 17.08 -21.56 -1.64
C ARG A 474 18.39 -22.11 -1.09
N HIS A 475 18.80 -21.74 0.13
CA HIS A 475 20.19 -21.87 0.58
C HIS A 475 20.39 -22.67 1.87
N THR A 476 19.32 -23.07 2.55
CA THR A 476 19.45 -23.90 3.76
C THR A 476 18.75 -25.25 3.61
N THR A 477 19.34 -26.13 2.79
CA THR A 477 18.97 -27.57 2.78
C THR A 477 19.07 -28.24 4.15
N ASN A 478 19.81 -27.66 5.11
CA ASN A 478 19.90 -28.14 6.49
C ASN A 478 18.74 -27.67 7.41
N ASN A 479 17.87 -26.75 6.97
CA ASN A 479 16.80 -26.15 7.78
C ASN A 479 15.37 -26.51 7.35
N MET A 480 15.18 -27.24 6.24
CA MET A 480 13.84 -27.74 5.87
C MET A 480 13.17 -28.40 7.09
N LEU A 481 13.90 -29.27 7.79
CA LEU A 481 13.46 -29.94 9.02
C LEU A 481 13.14 -29.00 10.19
N CYS A 482 13.83 -27.86 10.30
CA CYS A 482 13.60 -26.87 11.36
C CYS A 482 12.32 -26.06 11.09
N LEU A 483 12.14 -25.60 9.84
CA LEU A 483 10.92 -24.94 9.35
C LEU A 483 9.69 -25.84 9.56
N ILE A 484 9.83 -27.13 9.23
CA ILE A 484 8.80 -28.14 9.41
C ILE A 484 8.42 -28.34 10.89
N LYS A 485 9.41 -28.44 11.79
CA LYS A 485 9.18 -28.67 13.23
C LYS A 485 8.61 -27.44 13.95
N GLY A 486 8.95 -26.25 13.48
CA GLY A 486 8.57 -24.97 14.07
C GLY A 486 7.32 -24.34 13.47
N SER A 487 6.74 -24.92 12.41
CA SER A 487 5.57 -24.31 11.75
C SER A 487 4.35 -24.30 12.67
N SER A 488 3.82 -23.10 12.87
CA SER A 488 2.56 -22.81 13.54
C SER A 488 1.37 -22.73 12.57
N ALA A 489 1.58 -23.04 11.28
CA ALA A 489 0.54 -22.97 10.26
C ALA A 489 -0.40 -24.20 10.28
N ASP A 490 -1.68 -23.95 10.01
CA ASP A 490 -2.72 -24.98 9.94
C ASP A 490 -2.51 -25.91 8.72
N ALA A 491 -2.03 -25.34 7.61
CA ALA A 491 -1.64 -26.08 6.42
C ALA A 491 -0.26 -25.67 5.92
N ASN A 492 0.52 -26.66 5.47
CA ASN A 492 1.87 -26.48 4.96
C ASN A 492 2.00 -27.11 3.57
N ILE A 493 2.51 -26.34 2.62
CA ILE A 493 2.77 -26.74 1.24
C ILE A 493 4.27 -26.61 0.99
N PHE A 494 4.92 -27.71 0.59
CA PHE A 494 6.36 -27.74 0.37
C PHE A 494 6.67 -27.97 -1.11
N LEU A 495 7.32 -27.01 -1.76
CA LEU A 495 7.89 -27.13 -3.10
C LEU A 495 9.33 -27.64 -2.96
N VAL A 496 9.59 -28.87 -3.41
CA VAL A 496 10.89 -29.53 -3.31
C VAL A 496 11.29 -30.24 -4.61
N ASP A 497 12.58 -30.29 -4.91
CA ASP A 497 13.07 -31.00 -6.10
C ASP A 497 13.00 -32.53 -5.88
N ARG A 498 13.45 -32.99 -4.70
CA ARG A 498 13.34 -34.38 -4.23
C ARG A 498 12.97 -34.41 -2.74
N PHE A 499 12.16 -35.38 -2.34
CA PHE A 499 11.78 -35.60 -0.95
C PHE A 499 12.21 -37.00 -0.50
N ARG A 500 12.88 -37.14 0.65
CA ARG A 500 13.26 -38.46 1.19
C ARG A 500 12.28 -38.88 2.28
N THR A 501 11.97 -40.17 2.34
CA THR A 501 11.07 -40.73 3.37
C THR A 501 11.59 -40.52 4.80
N GLU A 502 12.92 -40.46 4.99
CA GLU A 502 13.55 -40.19 6.29
C GLU A 502 13.25 -38.77 6.82
N ASP A 503 12.93 -37.82 5.92
CA ASP A 503 12.54 -36.47 6.31
C ASP A 503 11.14 -36.46 6.97
N SER A 504 10.29 -37.45 6.66
CA SER A 504 8.88 -37.50 7.09
C SER A 504 8.67 -37.79 8.58
N GLU A 505 9.65 -38.40 9.26
CA GLU A 505 9.57 -38.71 10.71
C GLU A 505 9.60 -37.47 11.61
N ASN A 506 9.88 -36.29 11.02
CA ASN A 506 10.12 -35.04 11.73
C ASN A 506 8.98 -34.01 11.63
N PHE A 507 7.88 -34.34 10.95
CA PHE A 507 6.76 -33.42 10.75
C PHE A 507 5.71 -33.56 11.85
N ARG A 508 4.95 -32.49 12.04
CA ARG A 508 3.80 -32.49 12.94
C ARG A 508 2.65 -33.25 12.29
N LEU A 509 2.15 -34.30 12.96
CA LEU A 509 1.06 -35.15 12.45
C LEU A 509 -0.31 -34.46 12.45
N ASP A 510 -0.41 -33.31 13.12
CA ASP A 510 -1.65 -32.61 13.42
C ASP A 510 -2.02 -31.53 12.37
N SER A 511 -1.10 -31.22 11.44
CA SER A 511 -1.31 -30.20 10.39
C SER A 511 -1.51 -30.83 9.01
N CYS A 512 -2.22 -30.12 8.12
CA CYS A 512 -2.35 -30.53 6.74
C CYS A 512 -1.02 -30.33 6.00
N ASN A 513 -0.33 -31.39 5.65
CA ASN A 513 0.98 -31.31 4.97
C ASN A 513 0.87 -31.81 3.53
N VAL A 514 1.24 -30.96 2.57
CA VAL A 514 1.24 -31.27 1.14
C VAL A 514 2.62 -31.08 0.55
N ILE A 515 3.09 -32.08 -0.20
CA ILE A 515 4.41 -32.05 -0.84
C ILE A 515 4.23 -32.00 -2.36
N LEU A 516 4.75 -30.93 -2.96
CA LEU A 516 4.77 -30.71 -4.39
C LEU A 516 6.20 -30.98 -4.92
N THR A 517 6.34 -31.93 -5.85
CA THR A 517 7.65 -32.35 -6.38
C THR A 517 7.80 -32.08 -7.87
N LYS A 518 9.03 -31.76 -8.30
CA LYS A 518 9.38 -31.45 -9.71
C LYS A 518 9.83 -32.66 -10.55
N GLU A 519 10.43 -33.71 -9.96
CA GLU A 519 10.92 -34.87 -10.71
C GLU A 519 9.88 -36.03 -10.82
N GLN A 520 9.77 -36.64 -12.01
CA GLN A 520 8.95 -37.85 -12.30
C GLN A 520 9.50 -39.15 -11.67
N ASN A 521 10.76 -39.17 -11.21
CA ASN A 521 11.45 -40.40 -10.82
C ASN A 521 11.59 -40.61 -9.30
N GLY A 522 11.03 -39.72 -8.49
CA GLY A 522 10.84 -39.96 -7.05
C GLY A 522 9.48 -40.59 -6.83
N PHE A 523 9.44 -41.78 -6.24
CA PHE A 523 8.21 -42.49 -5.88
C PHE A 523 7.17 -41.54 -5.26
N PRO A 524 5.86 -41.66 -5.56
CA PRO A 524 4.83 -40.98 -4.78
C PRO A 524 4.96 -41.47 -3.33
N ILE A 525 5.38 -40.59 -2.44
CA ILE A 525 5.50 -40.93 -1.02
C ILE A 525 4.10 -40.84 -0.43
N GLU A 526 3.39 -41.97 -0.40
CA GLU A 526 2.21 -42.15 0.43
C GLU A 526 2.65 -42.29 1.89
N CYS A 527 2.93 -41.16 2.56
CA CYS A 527 3.04 -41.13 4.01
C CYS A 527 1.63 -41.11 4.64
N LYS A 528 1.41 -41.87 5.73
CA LYS A 528 0.11 -41.95 6.41
C LYS A 528 -0.32 -40.56 6.90
N GLY A 529 -1.36 -39.99 6.28
CA GLY A 529 -1.93 -38.67 6.59
C GLY A 529 -1.50 -37.54 5.65
N TRP A 530 -0.74 -37.85 4.59
CA TRP A 530 -0.04 -36.87 3.76
C TRP A 530 -0.40 -37.08 2.30
N ARG A 531 -0.30 -36.02 1.50
CA ARG A 531 -0.62 -36.08 0.07
C ARG A 531 0.53 -35.49 -0.75
N SER A 532 1.04 -36.28 -1.69
CA SER A 532 2.09 -35.87 -2.64
C SER A 532 1.46 -35.61 -4.00
N LEU A 533 1.84 -34.51 -4.64
CA LEU A 533 1.46 -34.19 -6.02
C LEU A 533 2.73 -33.96 -6.86
N HIS A 534 2.71 -34.47 -8.08
CA HIS A 534 3.80 -34.26 -9.05
C HIS A 534 3.41 -33.13 -10.01
N PHE A 535 4.31 -32.16 -10.19
CA PHE A 535 4.13 -31.02 -11.07
C PHE A 535 5.19 -31.02 -12.19
N ASN A 536 4.73 -31.02 -13.46
CA ASN A 536 5.54 -30.83 -14.67
C ASN A 536 5.00 -29.63 -15.48
N GLY A 537 5.54 -28.44 -15.23
CA GLY A 537 5.23 -27.22 -16.01
C GLY A 537 3.78 -26.69 -15.87
N GLU A 538 3.48 -25.54 -16.48
CA GLU A 538 2.24 -24.74 -16.28
C GLU A 538 0.92 -25.52 -16.23
N LYS A 539 0.79 -26.63 -16.98
CA LYS A 539 -0.42 -27.47 -17.00
C LYS A 539 -0.72 -28.24 -15.71
N SER A 540 0.15 -28.21 -14.71
CA SER A 540 -0.05 -28.94 -13.44
C SER A 540 -0.22 -28.06 -12.20
N LEU A 541 0.03 -26.75 -12.26
CA LEU A 541 0.02 -25.86 -11.09
C LEU A 541 -1.44 -25.54 -10.79
N ALA A 542 -2.20 -25.17 -11.84
CA ALA A 542 -3.67 -25.06 -11.82
C ALA A 542 -4.39 -26.31 -11.28
N ALA A 543 -3.89 -27.50 -11.63
CA ALA A 543 -4.44 -28.77 -11.14
C ALA A 543 -4.07 -29.02 -9.67
N ALA A 544 -2.82 -28.74 -9.29
CA ALA A 544 -2.37 -28.77 -7.90
C ALA A 544 -3.17 -27.78 -7.04
N TYR A 545 -3.47 -26.58 -7.54
CA TYR A 545 -4.29 -25.58 -6.83
C TYR A 545 -5.73 -26.05 -6.63
N SER A 546 -6.37 -26.58 -7.67
CA SER A 546 -7.76 -27.07 -7.58
C SER A 546 -7.87 -28.21 -6.57
N TYR A 547 -6.83 -29.04 -6.48
CA TYR A 547 -6.72 -30.10 -5.49
C TYR A 547 -6.45 -29.56 -4.08
N LEU A 548 -5.47 -28.66 -3.91
CA LEU A 548 -5.13 -28.00 -2.66
C LEU A 548 -6.32 -27.25 -2.07
N PHE A 549 -7.02 -26.46 -2.89
CA PHE A 549 -8.18 -25.71 -2.45
C PHE A 549 -9.33 -26.62 -2.00
N LYS A 550 -9.63 -27.68 -2.76
CA LYS A 550 -10.66 -28.65 -2.36
C LYS A 550 -10.32 -29.29 -1.01
N MET A 551 -9.05 -29.61 -0.79
CA MET A 551 -8.61 -30.15 0.50
C MET A 551 -8.77 -29.16 1.64
N LEU A 552 -8.34 -27.91 1.45
CA LEU A 552 -8.42 -26.87 2.48
C LEU A 552 -9.86 -26.47 2.84
N GLN A 553 -10.86 -26.83 2.03
CA GLN A 553 -12.28 -26.68 2.37
C GLN A 553 -12.86 -27.87 3.16
N GLU A 554 -12.23 -29.04 3.07
CA GLU A 554 -12.71 -30.28 3.71
C GLU A 554 -12.24 -30.40 5.17
N GLU A 555 -11.17 -29.68 5.53
CA GLU A 555 -10.59 -29.56 6.89
C GLU A 555 -10.98 -28.22 7.53
#